data_AF-A0A1F5DEB3-F1
#
_entry.id   AF-A0A1F5DEB3-F1
#
_cell.length_a   1.000
_cell.length_b   1.000
_cell.length_c   1.000
_cell.angle_alpha   90.00
_cell.angle_beta   90.00
_cell.angle_gamma   90.00
#
_symmetry.space_group_name_H-M   'P 1'
#
loop_
_entity.id
_entity.type
_entity.pdbx_description
1 polymer ?
#
loop_
_entity_poly.entity_id
_entity_poly.type
_entity_poly.pdbx_seq_one_letter_code
_entity_poly.pdbx_strand_id
1 'polypeptide(L)'
;MTHKVPETEAMARGRTRHKELHEETAELIPVKVVSIADSIGLGFHNMLVGLIRVKEKGQTRELPVFGWLSKLNIPLFGHIDELLVEDDRTKVIDHKTRKSDRMPSHAQIRVTEFQIMSYYGILKTIQSEAFDFRRILECYNLDSNSTFTDEFLDELGPNEKPLEKNLLKLTIMINEAAKIIPELSKNLEISYENQETKKHIGKHNFKFDAESWKRDIEFASQYWLGERPAMLVGERNRWKCNFCAFKSGSICPKWTE
;
A
#
# COMPACT_ATOMS: atom_id res chain seq x y z
N MET A 1 5.36 22.86 2.56
CA MET A 1 6.72 22.33 2.35
C MET A 1 6.71 20.85 2.67
N THR A 2 6.79 19.98 1.66
CA THR A 2 7.01 18.55 1.89
C THR A 2 8.51 18.36 2.13
N HIS A 3 8.90 18.12 3.39
CA HIS A 3 10.25 17.66 3.67
C HIS A 3 10.43 16.29 3.04
N LYS A 4 11.10 16.22 1.87
CA LYS A 4 11.37 14.95 1.20
C LYS A 4 12.30 14.14 2.11
N VAL A 5 11.86 12.95 2.51
CA VAL A 5 12.68 12.04 3.31
C VAL A 5 13.93 11.71 2.48
N PRO A 6 15.16 11.93 3.01
CA PRO A 6 16.37 11.64 2.28
C PRO A 6 16.41 10.17 1.87
N GLU A 7 16.66 9.92 0.59
CA GLU A 7 16.81 8.57 0.07
C GLU A 7 18.11 7.96 0.57
N THR A 8 18.01 6.79 1.23
CA THR A 8 19.19 6.03 1.65
C THR A 8 19.46 4.89 0.70
N GLU A 9 20.71 4.45 0.58
CA GLU A 9 21.04 3.26 -0.23
C GLU A 9 20.27 2.01 0.20
N ALA A 10 19.91 1.91 1.49
CA ALA A 10 19.08 0.81 2.00
C ALA A 10 17.68 0.83 1.38
N MET A 11 17.08 2.02 1.27
CA MET A 11 15.78 2.22 0.63
C MET A 11 15.86 1.95 -0.88
N ALA A 12 16.96 2.34 -1.55
CA ALA A 12 17.16 2.07 -2.97
C ALA A 12 17.29 0.56 -3.25
N ARG A 13 18.06 -0.17 -2.43
CA ARG A 13 18.15 -1.64 -2.50
C ARG A 13 16.80 -2.31 -2.26
N GLY A 14 16.05 -1.85 -1.27
CA GLY A 14 14.67 -2.32 -1.01
C GLY A 14 13.78 -2.15 -2.24
N ARG A 15 13.68 -0.92 -2.79
CA ARG A 15 12.88 -0.68 -4.01
C ARG A 15 13.30 -1.55 -5.19
N THR A 16 14.61 -1.75 -5.38
CA THR A 16 15.12 -2.61 -6.44
C THR A 16 14.63 -4.04 -6.25
N ARG A 17 14.69 -4.56 -5.01
CA ARG A 17 14.21 -5.92 -4.73
C ARG A 17 12.70 -6.08 -4.94
N HIS A 18 11.89 -5.11 -4.53
CA HIS A 18 10.45 -5.12 -4.80
C HIS A 18 10.15 -5.12 -6.29
N LYS A 19 10.89 -4.32 -7.07
CA LYS A 19 10.79 -4.30 -8.53
C LYS A 19 11.14 -5.67 -9.14
N GLU A 20 12.28 -6.27 -8.74
CA GLU A 20 12.67 -7.61 -9.17
C GLU A 20 11.56 -8.64 -8.88
N LEU A 21 11.01 -8.62 -7.66
CA LEU A 21 9.92 -9.51 -7.27
C LEU A 21 8.67 -9.27 -8.13
N HIS A 22 8.30 -8.02 -8.40
CA HIS A 22 7.17 -7.71 -9.27
C HIS A 22 7.35 -8.28 -10.68
N GLU A 23 8.53 -8.13 -11.26
CA GLU A 23 8.90 -8.63 -12.59
C GLU A 23 8.83 -10.16 -12.69
N GLU A 24 8.92 -10.90 -11.57
CA GLU A 24 8.65 -12.36 -11.54
C GLU A 24 7.18 -12.69 -11.88
N THR A 25 6.27 -11.74 -11.69
CA THR A 25 4.82 -11.94 -11.80
C THR A 25 4.17 -11.15 -12.93
N ALA A 26 4.76 -10.06 -13.39
CA ALA A 26 4.17 -9.22 -14.42
C ALA A 26 5.25 -8.52 -15.24
N GLU A 27 4.92 -8.21 -16.50
CA GLU A 27 5.74 -7.33 -17.33
C GLU A 27 5.52 -5.88 -16.93
N LEU A 28 6.60 -5.15 -16.67
CA LEU A 28 6.55 -3.73 -16.30
C LEU A 28 6.70 -2.85 -17.54
N ILE A 29 5.61 -2.21 -17.94
CA ILE A 29 5.57 -1.28 -19.06
C ILE A 29 5.79 0.14 -18.53
N PRO A 30 6.87 0.84 -18.94
CA PRO A 30 7.05 2.24 -18.60
C PRO A 30 6.00 3.09 -19.31
N VAL A 31 5.22 3.85 -18.54
CA VAL A 31 4.20 4.76 -19.06
C VAL A 31 4.44 6.17 -18.57
N LYS A 32 4.19 7.17 -19.41
CA LYS A 32 4.26 8.58 -19.03
C LYS A 32 2.83 9.07 -18.74
N VAL A 33 2.61 9.46 -17.50
CA VAL A 33 1.33 10.00 -17.02
C VAL A 33 1.30 11.50 -17.31
N VAL A 34 0.25 11.98 -17.97
CA VAL A 34 0.14 13.38 -18.41
C VAL A 34 -0.96 14.17 -17.68
N SER A 35 -1.90 13.49 -17.01
CA SER A 35 -2.95 14.14 -16.23
C SER A 35 -3.27 13.39 -14.91
N ILE A 36 -4.05 14.06 -14.04
CA ILE A 36 -4.60 13.42 -12.82
C ILE A 36 -5.52 12.26 -13.19
N ALA A 37 -6.33 12.41 -14.24
CA ALA A 37 -7.20 11.34 -14.73
C ALA A 37 -6.38 10.11 -15.15
N ASP A 38 -5.27 10.31 -15.87
CA ASP A 38 -4.39 9.21 -16.27
C ASP A 38 -3.73 8.54 -15.06
N SER A 39 -3.31 9.33 -14.06
CA SER A 39 -2.69 8.79 -12.85
C SER A 39 -3.65 7.90 -12.05
N ILE A 40 -4.88 8.39 -11.81
CA ILE A 40 -5.90 7.64 -11.08
C ILE A 40 -6.40 6.46 -11.91
N GLY A 41 -6.65 6.67 -13.21
CA GLY A 41 -7.04 5.62 -14.14
C GLY A 41 -6.02 4.50 -14.21
N LEU A 42 -4.73 4.81 -14.30
CA LEU A 42 -3.66 3.81 -14.32
C LEU A 42 -3.63 3.00 -13.03
N GLY A 43 -3.79 3.64 -11.89
CA GLY A 43 -3.86 2.93 -10.60
C GLY A 43 -5.07 2.01 -10.52
N PHE A 44 -6.25 2.45 -10.96
CA PHE A 44 -7.45 1.61 -11.07
C PHE A 44 -7.29 0.45 -12.04
N HIS A 45 -6.71 0.71 -13.21
CA HIS A 45 -6.40 -0.33 -14.19
C HIS A 45 -5.46 -1.39 -13.60
N ASN A 46 -4.36 -0.97 -12.97
CA ASN A 46 -3.40 -1.89 -12.36
C ASN A 46 -4.01 -2.67 -11.18
N MET A 47 -4.90 -2.04 -10.41
CA MET A 47 -5.66 -2.72 -9.37
C MET A 47 -6.58 -3.80 -9.96
N LEU A 48 -7.32 -3.48 -11.03
CA LEU A 48 -8.19 -4.42 -11.73
C LEU A 48 -7.40 -5.61 -12.28
N VAL A 49 -6.32 -5.33 -13.01
CA VAL A 49 -5.45 -6.37 -13.59
C VAL A 49 -4.86 -7.26 -12.51
N GLY A 50 -4.38 -6.68 -11.40
CA GLY A 50 -3.83 -7.47 -10.29
C GLY A 50 -4.87 -8.35 -9.60
N LEU A 51 -6.12 -7.87 -9.42
CA LEU A 51 -7.22 -8.69 -8.89
C LEU A 51 -7.59 -9.83 -9.83
N ILE A 52 -7.67 -9.58 -11.15
CA ILE A 52 -7.87 -10.62 -12.16
C ILE A 52 -6.74 -11.66 -12.08
N ARG A 53 -5.49 -11.20 -11.93
CA ARG A 53 -4.33 -12.09 -11.81
C ARG A 53 -4.36 -12.97 -10.56
N VAL A 54 -4.84 -12.45 -9.42
CA VAL A 54 -5.09 -13.26 -8.22
C VAL A 54 -6.09 -14.37 -8.53
N LYS A 55 -7.17 -14.07 -9.27
CA LYS A 55 -8.16 -15.08 -9.66
C LYS A 55 -7.58 -16.14 -10.59
N GLU A 56 -6.81 -15.74 -11.60
CA GLU A 56 -6.34 -16.63 -12.66
C GLU A 56 -5.08 -17.42 -12.30
N LYS A 57 -4.17 -16.79 -11.55
CA LYS A 57 -2.82 -17.32 -11.26
C LYS A 57 -2.59 -17.58 -9.78
N GLY A 58 -3.54 -17.21 -8.92
CA GLY A 58 -3.41 -17.36 -7.47
C GLY A 58 -2.41 -16.39 -6.83
N GLN A 59 -1.89 -15.41 -7.57
CA GLN A 59 -0.86 -14.50 -7.04
C GLN A 59 -0.79 -13.18 -7.80
N THR A 60 -0.55 -12.07 -7.11
CA THR A 60 -0.10 -10.80 -7.70
C THR A 60 0.88 -10.09 -6.78
N ARG A 61 1.72 -9.21 -7.34
CA ARG A 61 2.66 -8.37 -6.57
C ARG A 61 2.49 -6.88 -6.87
N GLU A 62 2.93 -6.03 -5.95
CA GLU A 62 2.76 -4.56 -5.95
C GLU A 62 1.36 -4.10 -6.40
N LEU A 63 0.30 -4.73 -5.86
CA LEU A 63 -1.07 -4.35 -6.19
C LEU A 63 -1.36 -2.95 -5.64
N PRO A 64 -1.62 -1.94 -6.48
CA PRO A 64 -2.10 -0.67 -5.98
C PRO A 64 -3.49 -0.87 -5.38
N VAL A 65 -3.70 -0.31 -4.19
CA VAL A 65 -4.96 -0.41 -3.47
C VAL A 65 -5.46 0.98 -3.10
N PHE A 66 -6.74 1.18 -3.33
CA PHE A 66 -7.48 2.41 -3.11
C PHE A 66 -8.50 2.17 -2.04
N GLY A 67 -8.49 2.99 -1.00
CA GLY A 67 -9.32 2.79 0.17
C GLY A 67 -9.88 4.09 0.71
N TRP A 68 -10.75 3.93 1.68
CA TRP A 68 -11.37 5.02 2.41
C TRP A 68 -11.46 4.61 3.86
N LEU A 69 -10.97 5.45 4.77
CA LEU A 69 -11.15 5.23 6.20
C LEU A 69 -12.15 6.23 6.74
N SER A 70 -13.20 5.71 7.39
CA SER A 70 -14.42 6.45 7.73
C SER A 70 -14.17 7.76 8.48
N LYS A 71 -13.18 7.81 9.39
CA LYS A 71 -12.88 9.04 10.15
C LYS A 71 -12.03 10.06 9.41
N LEU A 72 -11.16 9.63 8.50
CA LEU A 72 -10.19 10.52 7.87
C LEU A 72 -10.81 11.40 6.78
N ASN A 73 -11.96 11.01 6.23
CA ASN A 73 -12.64 11.66 5.10
C ASN A 73 -11.71 12.01 3.92
N ILE A 74 -10.61 11.27 3.78
CA ILE A 74 -9.64 11.36 2.69
C ILE A 74 -9.41 9.96 2.12
N PRO A 75 -9.17 9.85 0.82
CA PRO A 75 -8.82 8.59 0.20
C PRO A 75 -7.42 8.15 0.66
N LEU A 76 -7.25 6.84 0.83
CA LEU A 76 -5.96 6.22 1.11
C LEU A 76 -5.49 5.43 -0.09
N PHE A 77 -4.20 5.52 -0.35
CA PHE A 77 -3.53 4.82 -1.43
C PHE A 77 -2.36 4.03 -0.84
N GLY A 78 -2.20 2.81 -1.31
CA GLY A 78 -1.09 1.95 -0.92
C GLY A 78 -0.72 0.99 -2.03
N HIS A 79 0.38 0.28 -1.83
CA HIS A 79 0.79 -0.82 -2.69
C HIS A 79 0.96 -2.03 -1.78
N ILE A 80 0.28 -3.12 -2.13
CA ILE A 80 0.37 -4.39 -1.42
C ILE A 80 1.46 -5.20 -2.12
N ASP A 81 2.53 -5.52 -1.41
CA ASP A 81 3.69 -6.19 -2.01
C ASP A 81 3.31 -7.52 -2.64
N GLU A 82 2.46 -8.32 -1.98
CA GLU A 82 1.98 -9.58 -2.52
C GLU A 82 0.59 -9.97 -1.97
N LEU A 83 -0.27 -10.45 -2.88
CA LEU A 83 -1.41 -11.29 -2.54
C LEU A 83 -1.13 -12.69 -3.07
N LEU A 84 -1.34 -13.69 -2.22
CA LEU A 84 -1.11 -15.10 -2.53
C LEU A 84 -2.30 -15.94 -2.10
N VAL A 85 -2.82 -16.78 -3.00
CA VAL A 85 -3.89 -17.72 -2.72
C VAL A 85 -3.28 -19.01 -2.17
N GLU A 86 -3.58 -19.33 -0.91
CA GLU A 86 -3.22 -20.57 -0.23
C GLU A 86 -4.46 -21.10 0.48
N ASP A 87 -4.70 -22.42 0.41
CA ASP A 87 -5.84 -23.08 1.06
C ASP A 87 -7.21 -22.41 0.75
N ASP A 88 -7.42 -22.01 -0.51
CA ASP A 88 -8.61 -21.30 -1.00
C ASP A 88 -8.87 -19.96 -0.29
N ARG A 89 -7.81 -19.32 0.20
CA ARG A 89 -7.84 -18.01 0.87
C ARG A 89 -6.77 -17.10 0.31
N THR A 90 -7.10 -15.82 0.17
CA THR A 90 -6.15 -14.80 -0.30
C THR A 90 -5.39 -14.20 0.89
N LYS A 91 -4.11 -14.55 1.05
CA LYS A 91 -3.20 -14.02 2.07
C LYS A 91 -2.57 -12.71 1.60
N VAL A 92 -2.48 -11.73 2.51
CA VAL A 92 -1.74 -10.48 2.31
C VAL A 92 -0.33 -10.65 2.88
N ILE A 93 0.68 -10.39 2.06
CA ILE A 93 2.09 -10.57 2.42
C ILE A 93 2.84 -9.25 2.15
N ASP A 94 3.66 -8.84 3.10
CA ASP A 94 4.58 -7.70 2.95
C ASP A 94 6.03 -8.20 3.03
N HIS A 95 6.85 -7.75 2.07
CA HIS A 95 8.24 -8.13 1.95
C HIS A 95 9.11 -7.01 2.49
N LYS A 96 10.01 -7.33 3.42
CA LYS A 96 10.92 -6.36 4.02
C LYS A 96 12.36 -6.80 3.87
N THR A 97 13.14 -5.97 3.19
CA THR A 97 14.59 -6.12 3.10
C THR A 97 15.30 -5.56 4.34
N ARG A 98 16.33 -6.23 4.82
CA ARG A 98 17.15 -5.77 5.97
C ARG A 98 18.64 -5.83 5.69
N LYS A 99 19.40 -4.94 6.35
CA LYS A 99 20.87 -4.98 6.43
C LYS A 99 21.43 -6.07 7.34
N SER A 100 20.61 -6.61 8.23
CA SER A 100 21.04 -7.54 9.28
C SER A 100 20.28 -8.86 9.13
N ASP A 101 20.96 -9.97 9.37
CA ASP A 101 20.39 -11.32 9.35
C ASP A 101 19.54 -11.69 10.58
N ARG A 102 19.16 -10.71 11.39
CA ARG A 102 18.34 -10.92 12.59
C ARG A 102 16.91 -10.46 12.33
N MET A 103 15.95 -11.09 13.00
CA MET A 103 14.58 -10.57 13.01
C MET A 103 14.53 -9.16 13.61
N PRO A 104 13.66 -8.27 13.11
CA PRO A 104 13.45 -6.96 13.72
C PRO A 104 12.82 -7.07 15.11
N SER A 105 12.96 -6.01 15.90
CA SER A 105 12.27 -5.92 17.19
C SER A 105 10.75 -5.81 17.01
N HIS A 106 9.98 -6.22 18.03
CA HIS A 106 8.53 -6.10 18.02
C HIS A 106 8.04 -4.66 17.75
N ALA A 107 8.77 -3.65 18.23
CA ALA A 107 8.42 -2.24 17.97
C ALA A 107 8.55 -1.85 16.50
N GLN A 108 9.47 -2.47 15.76
CA GLN A 108 9.63 -2.28 14.32
C GLN A 108 8.58 -3.06 13.54
N ILE A 109 8.32 -4.31 13.94
CA ILE A 109 7.29 -5.18 13.33
C ILE A 109 5.91 -4.52 13.37
N ARG A 110 5.54 -3.92 14.52
CA ARG A 110 4.23 -3.29 14.71
C ARG A 110 3.87 -2.23 13.67
N VAL A 111 4.87 -1.52 13.12
CA VAL A 111 4.63 -0.52 12.05
C VAL A 111 4.15 -1.21 10.78
N THR A 112 4.78 -2.32 10.41
CA THR A 112 4.39 -3.13 9.27
C THR A 112 3.09 -3.89 9.53
N GLU A 113 2.84 -4.37 10.76
CA GLU A 113 1.54 -4.95 11.12
C GLU A 113 0.40 -3.95 10.85
N PHE A 114 0.54 -2.71 11.31
CA PHE A 114 -0.45 -1.65 11.07
C PHE A 114 -0.67 -1.38 9.57
N GLN A 115 0.41 -1.34 8.79
CA GLN A 115 0.34 -1.16 7.33
C GLN A 115 -0.49 -2.27 6.68
N ILE A 116 -0.15 -3.54 6.92
CA ILE A 116 -0.81 -4.65 6.23
C ILE A 116 -2.22 -4.93 6.76
N MET A 117 -2.49 -4.65 8.04
CA MET A 117 -3.87 -4.65 8.56
C MET A 117 -4.73 -3.59 7.85
N SER A 118 -4.15 -2.44 7.51
CA SER A 118 -4.86 -1.41 6.74
C SER A 118 -5.16 -1.87 5.32
N TYR A 119 -4.21 -2.54 4.65
CA TYR A 119 -4.44 -3.15 3.34
C TYR A 119 -5.52 -4.23 3.37
N TYR A 120 -5.47 -5.13 4.37
CA TYR A 120 -6.53 -6.11 4.59
C TYR A 120 -7.89 -5.44 4.78
N GLY A 121 -7.98 -4.41 5.63
CA GLY A 121 -9.23 -3.69 5.90
C GLY A 121 -9.82 -3.03 4.64
N ILE A 122 -8.97 -2.41 3.81
CA ILE A 122 -9.38 -1.80 2.54
C ILE A 122 -9.92 -2.89 1.60
N LEU A 123 -9.15 -3.95 1.35
CA LEU A 123 -9.59 -5.03 0.46
C LEU A 123 -10.87 -5.69 0.96
N LYS A 124 -11.01 -5.91 2.27
CA LYS A 124 -12.23 -6.50 2.85
C LYS A 124 -13.47 -5.62 2.60
N THR A 125 -13.30 -4.30 2.65
CA THR A 125 -14.38 -3.34 2.39
C THR A 125 -14.80 -3.37 0.91
N ILE A 126 -13.82 -3.50 0.00
CA ILE A 126 -14.09 -3.62 -1.44
C ILE A 126 -14.82 -4.93 -1.75
N GLN A 127 -14.39 -6.05 -1.14
CA GLN A 127 -15.06 -7.35 -1.31
C GLN A 127 -16.52 -7.36 -0.81
N SER A 128 -16.87 -6.51 0.16
CA SER A 128 -18.19 -6.54 0.81
C SER A 128 -19.23 -5.59 0.21
N GLU A 129 -19.03 -5.09 -1.02
CA GLU A 129 -19.91 -4.13 -1.73
C GLU A 129 -20.13 -2.78 -1.02
N ALA A 130 -19.45 -2.53 0.10
CA ALA A 130 -19.60 -1.31 0.88
C ALA A 130 -18.72 -0.15 0.35
N PHE A 131 -17.93 -0.40 -0.68
CA PHE A 131 -16.94 0.54 -1.18
C PHE A 131 -17.40 1.31 -2.42
N ASP A 132 -17.54 2.62 -2.26
CA ASP A 132 -17.90 3.53 -3.35
C ASP A 132 -16.69 4.33 -3.83
N PHE A 133 -16.10 3.89 -4.94
CA PHE A 133 -14.97 4.57 -5.58
C PHE A 133 -15.31 5.96 -6.12
N ARG A 134 -16.59 6.32 -6.30
CA ARG A 134 -16.99 7.67 -6.76
C ARG A 134 -16.44 8.74 -5.83
N ARG A 135 -16.39 8.46 -4.53
CA ARG A 135 -15.79 9.36 -3.53
C ARG A 135 -14.32 9.66 -3.79
N ILE A 136 -13.57 8.68 -4.30
CA ILE A 136 -12.16 8.89 -4.68
C ILE A 136 -12.09 9.78 -5.91
N LEU A 137 -12.90 9.52 -6.94
CA LEU A 137 -12.96 10.35 -8.15
C LEU A 137 -13.27 11.81 -7.82
N GLU A 138 -14.29 12.04 -6.98
CA GLU A 138 -14.70 13.36 -6.51
C GLU A 138 -13.56 14.11 -5.80
N CYS A 139 -12.74 13.43 -5.00
CA CYS A 139 -11.57 14.05 -4.36
C CYS A 139 -10.54 14.60 -5.35
N TYR A 140 -10.53 14.12 -6.59
CA TYR A 140 -9.65 14.58 -7.66
C TYR A 140 -10.36 15.45 -8.70
N ASN A 141 -11.60 15.88 -8.42
CA ASN A 141 -12.46 16.60 -9.36
C ASN A 141 -12.70 15.81 -10.67
N LEU A 142 -12.78 14.49 -10.56
CA LEU A 142 -13.14 13.60 -11.65
C LEU A 142 -14.62 13.22 -11.54
N ASP A 143 -15.30 13.11 -12.67
CA ASP A 143 -16.72 12.79 -12.79
C ASP A 143 -16.96 11.45 -13.49
N SER A 144 -18.24 11.11 -13.69
CA SER A 144 -18.64 9.86 -14.36
C SER A 144 -18.19 9.75 -15.82
N ASN A 145 -17.86 10.87 -16.46
CA ASN A 145 -17.45 10.92 -17.87
C ASN A 145 -15.93 10.96 -18.02
N SER A 146 -15.19 11.08 -16.93
CA SER A 146 -13.73 11.14 -16.95
C SER A 146 -13.13 9.86 -17.55
N THR A 147 -12.28 10.05 -18.55
CA THR A 147 -11.53 8.99 -19.23
C THR A 147 -10.03 9.27 -19.16
N PHE A 148 -9.22 8.28 -19.52
CA PHE A 148 -7.84 8.55 -19.94
C PHE A 148 -7.81 9.59 -21.07
N THR A 149 -6.76 10.40 -21.09
CA THR A 149 -6.52 11.38 -22.14
C THR A 149 -6.05 10.71 -23.43
N ASP A 150 -6.36 11.31 -24.58
CA ASP A 150 -5.87 10.79 -25.86
C ASP A 150 -4.34 10.82 -25.93
N GLU A 151 -3.67 11.84 -25.35
CA GLU A 151 -2.21 11.90 -25.26
C GLU A 151 -1.62 10.70 -24.51
N PHE A 152 -2.19 10.33 -23.35
CA PHE A 152 -1.76 9.14 -22.63
C PHE A 152 -2.02 7.87 -23.46
N LEU A 153 -3.19 7.77 -24.08
CA LEU A 153 -3.54 6.59 -24.85
C LEU A 153 -2.62 6.44 -26.07
N ASP A 154 -2.31 7.49 -26.80
CA ASP A 154 -1.50 7.47 -28.03
C ASP A 154 -0.06 6.99 -27.78
N GLU A 155 0.48 7.19 -26.58
CA GLU A 155 1.81 6.69 -26.19
C GLU A 155 1.84 5.15 -25.95
N LEU A 156 0.69 4.51 -25.76
CA LEU A 156 0.59 3.07 -25.48
C LEU A 156 0.56 2.22 -26.75
N GLY A 157 1.27 1.08 -26.72
CA GLY A 157 1.22 0.05 -27.74
C GLY A 157 -0.16 -0.62 -27.88
N PRO A 158 -0.42 -1.36 -28.97
CA PRO A 158 -1.74 -2.00 -29.22
C PRO A 158 -2.19 -2.96 -28.10
N ASN A 159 -1.26 -3.67 -27.48
CA ASN A 159 -1.54 -4.64 -26.41
C ASN A 159 -1.40 -4.03 -25.00
N GLU A 160 -1.11 -2.72 -24.91
CA GLU A 160 -0.83 -2.01 -23.66
C GLU A 160 -2.00 -1.09 -23.27
N LYS A 161 -3.07 -1.06 -24.09
CA LYS A 161 -4.25 -0.24 -23.84
C LYS A 161 -4.99 -0.72 -22.59
N PRO A 162 -5.58 0.19 -21.81
CA PRO A 162 -6.33 -0.19 -20.63
C PRO A 162 -7.56 -1.03 -21.02
N LEU A 163 -7.94 -1.96 -20.14
CA LEU A 163 -9.13 -2.82 -20.30
C LEU A 163 -10.43 -2.02 -20.48
N GLU A 164 -10.47 -0.80 -19.94
CA GLU A 164 -11.57 0.15 -20.07
C GLU A 164 -11.02 1.57 -19.96
N LYS A 165 -11.55 2.51 -20.75
CA LYS A 165 -11.08 3.89 -20.83
C LYS A 165 -11.75 4.81 -19.81
N ASN A 166 -13.00 4.53 -19.47
CA ASN A 166 -13.76 5.33 -18.52
C ASN A 166 -13.46 4.91 -17.08
N LEU A 167 -13.07 5.88 -16.25
CA LEU A 167 -12.62 5.62 -14.89
C LEU A 167 -13.73 5.08 -13.99
N LEU A 168 -14.97 5.55 -14.14
CA LEU A 168 -16.09 5.04 -13.36
C LEU A 168 -16.35 3.57 -13.71
N LYS A 169 -16.34 3.21 -14.99
CA LYS A 169 -16.49 1.80 -15.42
C LYS A 169 -15.36 0.91 -14.90
N LEU A 170 -14.11 1.40 -14.89
CA LEU A 170 -13.00 0.66 -14.24
C LEU A 170 -13.31 0.33 -12.78
N THR A 171 -13.88 1.28 -12.02
CA THR A 171 -14.20 1.04 -10.60
C THR A 171 -15.31 -0.01 -10.40
N ILE A 172 -16.28 -0.06 -11.31
CA ILE A 172 -17.29 -1.13 -11.34
C ILE A 172 -16.62 -2.48 -11.59
N MET A 173 -15.71 -2.55 -12.57
CA MET A 173 -14.96 -3.78 -12.86
C MET A 173 -14.07 -4.21 -11.69
N ILE A 174 -13.45 -3.27 -10.96
CA ILE A 174 -12.66 -3.57 -9.75
C ILE A 174 -13.54 -4.22 -8.69
N ASN A 175 -14.74 -3.67 -8.44
CA ASN A 175 -15.68 -4.24 -7.48
C ASN A 175 -16.07 -5.68 -7.86
N GLU A 176 -16.35 -5.94 -9.13
CA GLU A 176 -16.65 -7.30 -9.60
C GLU A 176 -15.43 -8.24 -9.50
N ALA A 177 -14.25 -7.77 -9.89
CA ALA A 177 -13.01 -8.54 -9.77
C ALA A 177 -12.65 -8.88 -8.31
N ALA A 178 -12.91 -7.97 -7.38
CA ALA A 178 -12.68 -8.20 -5.96
C ALA A 178 -13.59 -9.30 -5.37
N LYS A 179 -14.82 -9.44 -5.89
CA LYS A 179 -15.77 -10.48 -5.43
C LYS A 179 -15.38 -11.89 -5.87
N ILE A 180 -14.71 -12.01 -7.01
CA ILE A 180 -14.38 -13.33 -7.59
C ILE A 180 -13.09 -13.94 -7.05
N ILE A 181 -12.19 -13.14 -6.46
CA ILE A 181 -11.00 -13.67 -5.80
C ILE A 181 -11.38 -14.41 -4.50
N PRO A 182 -10.61 -15.44 -4.08
CA PRO A 182 -10.88 -16.16 -2.85
C PRO A 182 -10.94 -15.24 -1.62
N GLU A 183 -11.71 -15.63 -0.60
CA GLU A 183 -11.89 -14.80 0.60
C GLU A 183 -10.54 -14.50 1.27
N LEU A 184 -10.35 -13.26 1.72
CA LEU A 184 -9.13 -12.88 2.43
C LEU A 184 -8.89 -13.76 3.66
N SER A 185 -7.64 -14.20 3.82
CA SER A 185 -7.16 -14.86 5.03
C SER A 185 -6.97 -13.84 6.14
N LYS A 186 -7.46 -14.15 7.35
CA LYS A 186 -7.16 -13.35 8.55
C LYS A 186 -5.72 -13.52 9.02
N ASN A 187 -4.99 -14.53 8.54
CA ASN A 187 -3.57 -14.70 8.85
C ASN A 187 -2.76 -13.87 7.85
N LEU A 188 -2.09 -12.84 8.35
CA LEU A 188 -1.24 -11.93 7.57
C LEU A 188 0.24 -12.30 7.79
N GLU A 189 1.07 -12.04 6.79
CA GLU A 189 2.49 -12.42 6.81
C GLU A 189 3.40 -11.23 6.49
N ILE A 190 4.52 -11.17 7.21
CA ILE A 190 5.66 -10.33 6.85
C ILE A 190 6.86 -11.23 6.61
N SER A 191 7.43 -11.17 5.42
CA SER A 191 8.62 -11.93 5.03
C SER A 191 9.86 -11.05 5.07
N TYR A 192 10.92 -11.51 5.75
CA TYR A 192 12.17 -10.77 5.86
C TYR A 192 13.28 -11.42 5.03
N GLU A 193 13.97 -10.61 4.25
CA GLU A 193 15.11 -11.01 3.42
C GLU A 193 16.32 -10.09 3.69
N ASN A 194 17.53 -10.65 3.66
CA ASN A 194 18.74 -9.83 3.69
C ASN A 194 18.94 -9.14 2.33
N GLN A 195 19.07 -7.82 2.34
CA GLN A 195 19.11 -7.00 1.14
C GLN A 195 20.37 -7.17 0.27
N GLU A 196 21.44 -7.77 0.81
CA GLU A 196 22.71 -8.00 0.12
C GLU A 196 22.83 -9.46 -0.32
N THR A 197 22.61 -10.40 0.60
CA THR A 197 22.77 -11.83 0.32
C THR A 197 21.53 -12.48 -0.28
N LYS A 198 20.39 -11.78 -0.32
CA LYS A 198 19.05 -12.29 -0.66
C LYS A 198 18.63 -13.51 0.19
N LYS A 199 19.31 -13.75 1.31
CA LYS A 199 19.01 -14.85 2.22
C LYS A 199 17.72 -14.57 2.97
N HIS A 200 16.80 -15.54 3.00
CA HIS A 200 15.62 -15.47 3.85
C HIS A 200 16.00 -15.45 5.33
N ILE A 201 15.56 -14.43 6.05
CA ILE A 201 15.82 -14.22 7.48
C ILE A 201 14.76 -14.94 8.32
N GLY A 202 13.50 -14.86 7.89
CA GLY A 202 12.36 -15.45 8.59
C GLY A 202 11.04 -14.77 8.24
N LYS A 203 9.96 -15.30 8.80
CA LYS A 203 8.59 -14.78 8.64
C LYS A 203 8.01 -14.38 9.98
N HIS A 204 7.18 -13.35 9.98
CA HIS A 204 6.29 -13.01 11.09
C HIS A 204 4.84 -13.21 10.65
N ASN A 205 4.15 -14.15 11.28
CA ASN A 205 2.75 -14.46 11.02
C ASN A 205 1.89 -13.98 12.18
N PHE A 206 0.80 -13.28 11.89
CA PHE A 206 -0.13 -12.80 12.91
C PHE A 206 -1.55 -12.72 12.35
N LYS A 207 -2.54 -12.62 13.24
CA LYS A 207 -3.94 -12.50 12.87
C LYS A 207 -4.36 -11.04 12.78
N PHE A 208 -5.19 -10.71 11.79
CA PHE A 208 -5.86 -9.42 11.72
C PHE A 208 -6.68 -9.17 13.00
N ASP A 209 -6.34 -8.08 13.71
CA ASP A 209 -7.03 -7.61 14.91
C ASP A 209 -7.77 -6.31 14.58
N ALA A 210 -9.07 -6.43 14.34
CA ALA A 210 -9.93 -5.30 13.97
C ALA A 210 -9.95 -4.20 15.05
N GLU A 211 -9.95 -4.58 16.32
CA GLU A 211 -10.02 -3.65 17.44
C GLU A 211 -8.70 -2.90 17.60
N SER A 212 -7.56 -3.60 17.51
CA SER A 212 -6.25 -2.94 17.55
C SER A 212 -6.03 -2.04 16.35
N TRP A 213 -6.38 -2.51 15.15
CA TRP A 213 -6.27 -1.70 13.95
C TRP A 213 -7.14 -0.44 14.04
N LYS A 214 -8.40 -0.58 14.46
CA LYS A 214 -9.32 0.55 14.65
C LYS A 214 -8.77 1.57 15.64
N ARG A 215 -8.28 1.13 16.80
CA ARG A 215 -7.66 2.04 17.78
C ARG A 215 -6.46 2.79 17.19
N ASP A 216 -5.57 2.08 16.48
CA ASP A 216 -4.35 2.66 15.93
C ASP A 216 -4.65 3.66 14.80
N ILE A 217 -5.62 3.36 13.92
CA ILE A 217 -6.00 4.30 12.86
C ILE A 217 -6.71 5.54 13.43
N GLU A 218 -7.59 5.38 14.42
CA GLU A 218 -8.27 6.52 15.05
C GLU A 218 -7.26 7.43 15.78
N PHE A 219 -6.28 6.85 16.45
CA PHE A 219 -5.20 7.62 17.07
C PHE A 219 -4.33 8.37 16.05
N ALA A 220 -4.05 7.74 14.91
CA ALA A 220 -3.32 8.36 13.81
C ALA A 220 -4.14 9.47 13.13
N SER A 221 -5.44 9.26 12.94
CA SER A 221 -6.32 10.20 12.26
C SER A 221 -6.48 11.51 13.01
N GLN A 222 -6.58 11.46 14.34
CA GLN A 222 -6.67 12.67 15.18
C GLN A 222 -5.53 13.66 14.93
N TYR A 223 -4.31 13.18 14.66
CA TYR A 223 -3.20 14.06 14.33
C TYR A 223 -3.38 14.72 12.96
N TRP A 224 -3.71 13.92 11.95
CA TRP A 224 -3.89 14.42 10.57
C TRP A 224 -5.08 15.36 10.42
N LEU A 225 -6.12 15.19 11.24
CA LEU A 225 -7.30 16.04 11.28
C LEU A 225 -7.12 17.29 12.17
N GLY A 226 -5.98 17.43 12.85
CA GLY A 226 -5.72 18.54 13.77
C GLY A 226 -6.46 18.46 15.11
N GLU A 227 -7.10 17.33 15.41
CA GLU A 227 -7.83 17.07 16.66
C GLU A 227 -6.88 16.77 17.84
N ARG A 228 -5.62 16.40 17.55
CA ARG A 228 -4.59 16.11 18.55
C ARG A 228 -3.23 16.69 18.13
N PRO A 229 -2.45 17.30 19.04
CA PRO A 229 -1.09 17.76 18.74
C PRO A 229 -0.14 16.58 18.45
N ALA A 230 1.00 16.86 17.80
CA ALA A 230 2.07 15.88 17.66
C ALA A 230 2.53 15.39 19.05
N MET A 231 2.77 14.08 19.18
CA MET A 231 3.25 13.47 20.42
C MET A 231 4.68 12.98 20.26
N LEU A 232 5.43 13.02 21.36
CA LEU A 232 6.74 12.38 21.44
C LEU A 232 6.59 10.87 21.27
N VAL A 233 7.57 10.23 20.64
CA VAL A 233 7.59 8.77 20.53
C VAL A 233 7.64 8.15 21.92
N GLY A 234 6.87 7.10 22.17
CA GLY A 234 6.95 6.34 23.42
C GLY A 234 8.31 5.64 23.61
N GLU A 235 8.54 5.07 24.79
CA GLU A 235 9.81 4.41 25.14
C GLU A 235 10.21 3.31 24.13
N ARG A 236 9.27 2.42 23.79
CA ARG A 236 9.47 1.34 22.82
C ARG A 236 9.86 1.83 21.41
N ASN A 237 9.58 3.10 21.09
CA ASN A 237 9.87 3.72 19.80
C ASN A 237 11.04 4.73 19.86
N ARG A 238 11.81 4.78 20.97
CA ARG A 238 12.99 5.67 21.12
C ARG A 238 14.02 5.48 20.02
N TRP A 239 14.13 4.29 19.43
CA TRP A 239 15.03 4.02 18.31
C TRP A 239 14.79 4.95 17.11
N LYS A 240 13.55 5.42 16.89
CA LYS A 240 13.21 6.39 15.83
C LYS A 240 13.90 7.75 16.04
N CYS A 241 14.22 8.10 17.29
CA CYS A 241 14.94 9.34 17.59
C CYS A 241 16.36 9.37 16.99
N ASN A 242 16.96 8.22 16.68
CA ASN A 242 18.28 8.16 16.05
C ASN A 242 18.29 8.67 14.60
N PHE A 243 17.11 8.87 14.02
CA PHE A 243 16.92 9.40 12.67
C PHE A 243 16.19 10.75 12.67
N CYS A 244 15.99 11.35 13.85
CA CYS A 244 15.18 12.56 14.01
C CYS A 244 16.04 13.82 13.91
N ALA A 245 15.74 14.69 12.94
CA ALA A 245 16.44 15.98 12.77
C ALA A 245 16.33 16.91 13.99
N PHE A 246 15.25 16.80 14.78
CA PHE A 246 15.09 17.57 16.01
C PHE A 246 16.01 17.10 17.15
N LYS A 247 16.52 15.85 17.09
CA LYS A 247 17.55 15.36 18.03
C LYS A 247 18.89 16.01 17.73
N SER A 248 19.29 16.10 16.45
CA SER A 248 20.54 16.76 16.05
C SER A 248 20.54 18.26 16.30
N GLY A 249 19.36 18.91 16.28
CA GLY A 249 19.22 20.33 16.60
C GLY A 249 19.09 20.65 18.09
N SER A 250 19.08 19.67 19.00
CA SER A 250 18.82 19.86 20.44
C SER A 250 17.50 20.58 20.77
N ILE A 251 16.52 20.53 19.88
CA ILE A 251 15.20 21.19 20.04
C ILE A 251 14.17 20.20 20.63
N CYS A 252 14.47 18.90 20.61
CA CYS A 252 13.55 17.89 21.09
C CYS A 252 13.51 17.84 22.64
N PRO A 253 12.36 18.13 23.29
CA PRO A 253 12.26 18.17 24.76
C PRO A 253 12.54 16.82 25.43
N LYS A 254 12.57 15.73 24.66
CA LYS A 254 12.94 14.39 25.15
C LYS A 254 14.45 14.19 25.37
N TRP A 255 15.29 15.10 24.87
CA TRP A 255 16.75 15.03 24.94
C TRP A 255 17.38 16.30 25.53
N THR A 256 16.57 17.27 25.96
CA THR A 256 17.02 18.50 26.66
C THR A 256 16.95 18.38 28.19
N GLU A 257 16.66 17.18 28.70
CA GLU A 257 16.79 16.80 30.12
C GLU A 257 17.79 15.65 30.28
#